data_AF-A0A355GFN3-F1
#
_entry.id   AF-A0A355GFN3-F1
#
_cell.length_a   1.000
_cell.length_b   1.000
_cell.length_c   1.000
_cell.angle_alpha   90.00
_cell.angle_beta   90.00
_cell.angle_gamma   90.00
#
_symmetry.space_group_name_H-M   'P 1'
#
loop_
_entity.id
_entity.type
_entity.pdbx_description
1 polymer ?
#
loop_
_entity_poly.entity_id
_entity_poly.type
_entity_poly.pdbx_seq_one_letter_code
_entity_poly.pdbx_strand_id
1 'polypeptide(L)'
;LVCCCVVSLDSLQAEILRLKATAVVNTSVVRLGDIADVLHADPEQITRMQGMILQPAPPQGRTQVITISQIRGRLQALGVDLSQLELTGRSQVQVTSKEVNQEPQQQAVTTQQDQQQAEQKVQQALTDWVRSSYPNSKQFSLSVRLPRDHVQQVLDNRADMFRFAGLDQLVETEQAVGMKLIDAQGESHEIRIICQLKRIPEILAAKYTLNKV
;
A
#
# COMPACT_ATOMS: atom_id res chain seq x y z
N LEU A 1 22.13 -56.32 -31.53
CA LEU A 1 21.98 -54.87 -31.31
C LEU A 1 21.45 -54.70 -29.89
N VAL A 2 22.34 -54.42 -28.94
CA VAL A 2 22.01 -54.32 -27.50
C VAL A 2 21.42 -52.93 -27.29
N CYS A 3 20.14 -52.87 -26.94
CA CYS A 3 19.45 -51.63 -26.61
C CYS A 3 19.84 -51.24 -25.18
N CYS A 4 20.78 -50.31 -25.03
CA CYS A 4 21.13 -49.72 -23.74
C CYS A 4 19.98 -48.80 -23.28
N CYS A 5 19.14 -49.27 -22.37
CA CYS A 5 18.25 -48.41 -21.60
C CYS A 5 19.11 -47.59 -20.63
N VAL A 6 19.38 -46.33 -20.99
CA VAL A 6 19.85 -45.33 -20.04
C VAL A 6 18.69 -44.97 -19.11
N VAL A 7 18.66 -45.60 -17.95
CA VAL A 7 17.81 -45.19 -16.82
C VAL A 7 18.46 -43.95 -16.23
N SER A 8 17.94 -42.77 -16.54
CA SER A 8 18.22 -41.57 -15.76
C SER A 8 17.65 -41.81 -14.37
N LEU A 9 18.52 -42.00 -13.38
CA LEU A 9 18.14 -41.86 -11.98
C LEU A 9 17.90 -40.36 -11.76
N ASP A 10 16.67 -39.92 -12.04
CA ASP A 10 16.19 -38.66 -11.51
C ASP A 10 16.21 -38.81 -9.99
N SER A 11 17.13 -38.11 -9.34
CA SER A 11 17.16 -38.04 -7.89
C SER A 11 15.83 -37.44 -7.46
N LEU A 12 14.94 -38.28 -6.93
CA LEU A 12 13.63 -37.92 -6.43
C LEU A 12 13.81 -37.08 -5.14
N GLN A 13 14.33 -35.87 -5.30
CA GLN A 13 14.41 -34.89 -4.24
C GLN A 13 13.03 -34.25 -4.16
N ALA A 14 12.26 -34.63 -3.14
CA ALA A 14 11.00 -33.95 -2.86
C ALA A 14 11.28 -32.47 -2.62
N GLU A 15 10.44 -31.62 -3.19
CA GLU A 15 10.50 -30.18 -2.95
C GLU A 15 10.15 -29.94 -1.49
N ILE A 16 11.07 -29.31 -0.76
CA ILE A 16 10.86 -29.09 0.68
C ILE A 16 10.26 -27.70 0.86
N LEU A 17 9.04 -27.67 1.37
CA LEU A 17 8.37 -26.46 1.80
C LEU A 17 8.53 -26.29 3.32
N ARG A 18 9.45 -25.42 3.74
CA ARG A 18 9.71 -25.17 5.15
C ARG A 18 8.85 -24.02 5.68
N LEU A 19 7.85 -24.36 6.49
CA LEU A 19 6.93 -23.39 7.09
C LEU A 19 7.60 -22.57 8.21
N LYS A 20 7.45 -21.24 8.13
CA LYS A 20 7.93 -20.28 9.13
C LYS A 20 7.06 -20.33 10.38
N ALA A 21 7.58 -19.88 11.52
CA ALA A 21 6.76 -19.76 12.74
C ALA A 21 5.81 -18.55 12.66
N THR A 22 6.31 -17.46 12.09
CA THR A 22 5.63 -16.16 12.00
C THR A 22 5.91 -15.54 10.64
N ALA A 23 4.92 -14.84 10.08
CA ALA A 23 5.07 -14.05 8.87
C ALA A 23 4.39 -12.69 9.05
N VAL A 24 5.03 -11.64 8.57
CA VAL A 24 4.46 -10.29 8.55
C VAL A 24 4.18 -9.92 7.09
N VAL A 25 2.91 -9.67 6.77
CA VAL A 25 2.47 -9.34 5.41
C VAL A 25 2.06 -7.88 5.31
N ASN A 26 2.44 -7.20 4.24
CA ASN A 26 2.13 -5.80 3.96
C ASN A 26 1.23 -5.62 2.71
N THR A 27 0.71 -6.71 2.17
CA THR A 27 -0.18 -6.71 1.00
C THR A 27 -1.57 -7.23 1.36
N SER A 28 -2.54 -7.09 0.46
CA SER A 28 -3.92 -7.55 0.68
C SER A 28 -4.09 -9.07 0.64
N VAL A 29 -3.03 -9.82 0.29
CA VAL A 29 -3.04 -11.27 0.15
C VAL A 29 -1.83 -11.89 0.84
N VAL A 30 -1.99 -13.11 1.35
CA VAL A 30 -0.88 -13.94 1.82
C VAL A 30 -0.42 -14.83 0.67
N ARG A 31 0.85 -14.72 0.31
CA ARG A 31 1.51 -15.58 -0.68
C ARG A 31 2.26 -16.72 0.01
N LEU A 32 2.58 -17.77 -0.73
CA LEU A 32 3.35 -18.89 -0.19
C LEU A 32 4.74 -18.45 0.30
N GLY A 33 5.42 -17.57 -0.44
CA GLY A 33 6.75 -17.07 -0.05
C GLY A 33 6.74 -16.26 1.25
N ASP A 34 5.60 -15.69 1.64
CA ASP A 34 5.47 -14.97 2.91
C ASP A 34 5.60 -15.93 4.10
N ILE A 35 5.04 -17.14 3.97
CA ILE A 35 4.88 -18.09 5.09
C ILE A 35 5.80 -19.30 5.03
N ALA A 36 6.48 -19.53 3.90
CA ALA A 36 7.30 -20.71 3.70
C ALA A 36 8.52 -20.43 2.81
N ASP A 37 9.60 -21.15 3.07
CA ASP A 37 10.75 -21.22 2.18
C ASP A 37 10.61 -22.45 1.27
N VAL A 38 10.82 -22.27 -0.03
CA VAL A 38 10.84 -23.36 -1.02
C VAL A 38 12.30 -23.78 -1.22
N LEU A 39 12.62 -25.03 -0.92
CA LEU A 39 13.97 -25.59 -0.97
C LEU A 39 13.99 -26.79 -1.92
N HIS A 40 15.14 -27.08 -2.53
CA HIS A 40 15.34 -28.20 -3.46
C HIS A 40 14.39 -28.18 -4.68
N ALA A 41 14.06 -26.99 -5.17
CA ALA A 41 13.33 -26.77 -6.43
C ALA A 41 14.17 -25.91 -7.38
N ASP A 42 13.87 -25.94 -8.68
CA ASP A 42 14.54 -25.07 -9.64
C ASP A 42 14.14 -23.58 -9.46
N PRO A 43 14.96 -22.61 -9.90
CA PRO A 43 14.68 -21.20 -9.68
C PRO A 43 13.36 -20.67 -10.28
N GLU A 44 12.91 -21.21 -11.42
CA GLU A 44 11.64 -20.82 -12.02
C GLU A 44 10.47 -21.33 -11.19
N GLN A 45 10.57 -22.55 -10.70
CA GLN A 45 9.61 -23.20 -9.84
C GLN A 45 9.54 -22.52 -8.47
N ILE A 46 10.68 -22.17 -7.86
CA ILE A 46 10.74 -21.38 -6.63
C ILE A 46 9.98 -20.06 -6.81
N THR A 47 10.26 -19.32 -7.89
CA THR A 47 9.60 -18.03 -8.17
C THR A 47 8.10 -18.19 -8.34
N ARG A 48 7.67 -19.21 -9.10
CA ARG A 48 6.26 -19.53 -9.32
C ARG A 48 5.55 -19.86 -8.02
N MET A 49 6.13 -20.76 -7.22
CA MET A 49 5.57 -21.20 -5.95
C MET A 49 5.49 -20.06 -4.95
N GLN A 50 6.57 -19.29 -4.77
CA GLN A 50 6.60 -18.14 -3.87
C GLN A 50 5.52 -17.09 -4.22
N GLY A 51 5.22 -16.92 -5.51
CA GLY A 51 4.20 -16.01 -6.01
C GLY A 51 2.75 -16.45 -5.78
N MET A 52 2.49 -17.72 -5.47
CA MET A 52 1.13 -18.27 -5.34
C MET A 52 0.37 -17.61 -4.19
N ILE A 53 -0.85 -17.16 -4.50
CA ILE A 53 -1.76 -16.54 -3.53
C ILE A 53 -2.53 -17.64 -2.80
N LEU A 54 -2.40 -17.69 -1.48
CA LEU A 54 -3.06 -18.70 -0.65
C LEU A 54 -4.40 -18.23 -0.08
N GLN A 55 -4.47 -16.97 0.37
CA GLN A 55 -5.67 -16.39 0.94
C GLN A 55 -5.60 -14.86 1.01
N PRO A 56 -6.72 -14.18 1.30
CA PRO A 56 -6.70 -12.79 1.76
C PRO A 56 -5.81 -12.63 3.00
N ALA A 57 -5.12 -11.49 3.09
CA ALA A 57 -4.41 -11.12 4.30
C ALA A 57 -5.37 -10.92 5.48
N PRO A 58 -4.92 -11.16 6.72
CA PRO A 58 -5.67 -10.74 7.89
C PRO A 58 -6.04 -9.25 7.81
N PRO A 59 -7.10 -8.80 8.48
CA PRO A 59 -7.34 -7.38 8.66
C PRO A 59 -6.10 -6.69 9.26
N GLN A 60 -5.89 -5.43 8.92
CA GLN A 60 -4.74 -4.64 9.40
C GLN A 60 -4.64 -4.73 10.93
N GLY A 61 -3.43 -4.94 11.45
CA GLY A 61 -3.17 -5.12 12.88
C GLY A 61 -3.71 -6.38 13.53
N ARG A 62 -4.29 -7.29 12.74
CA ARG A 62 -4.70 -8.60 13.24
C ARG A 62 -3.71 -9.67 12.87
N THR A 63 -3.62 -10.64 13.77
CA THR A 63 -2.92 -11.90 13.56
C THR A 63 -3.94 -13.00 13.27
N GLN A 64 -3.65 -13.81 12.26
CA GLN A 64 -4.39 -15.02 11.94
C GLN A 64 -3.42 -16.20 11.95
N VAL A 65 -3.85 -17.32 12.52
CA VAL A 65 -3.11 -18.57 12.44
C VAL A 65 -3.52 -19.32 11.18
N ILE A 66 -2.55 -19.72 10.36
CA ILE A 66 -2.75 -20.62 9.22
C ILE A 66 -2.11 -21.97 9.55
N THR A 67 -2.88 -23.04 9.48
CA THR A 67 -2.39 -24.39 9.79
C THR A 67 -1.84 -25.08 8.54
N ILE A 68 -0.97 -26.07 8.75
CA ILE A 68 -0.43 -26.92 7.69
C ILE A 68 -1.52 -27.59 6.84
N SER A 69 -2.65 -28.00 7.46
CA SER A 69 -3.78 -28.60 6.75
C SER A 69 -4.47 -27.59 5.82
N GLN A 70 -4.61 -26.33 6.25
CA GLN A 70 -5.16 -25.27 5.42
C GLN A 70 -4.22 -24.93 4.25
N ILE A 71 -2.91 -24.92 4.50
CA ILE A 71 -1.89 -24.68 3.46
C ILE A 71 -1.94 -25.80 2.42
N ARG A 72 -1.94 -27.07 2.83
CA ARG A 72 -2.08 -28.23 1.92
C ARG A 72 -3.35 -28.15 1.08
N GLY A 73 -4.50 -27.88 1.71
CA GLY A 73 -5.77 -27.78 1.01
C GLY A 73 -5.76 -26.69 -0.07
N ARG A 74 -5.08 -25.56 0.19
CA ARG A 74 -4.94 -24.46 -0.77
C ARG A 74 -3.97 -24.79 -1.89
N LEU A 75 -2.81 -25.35 -1.59
CA LEU A 75 -1.85 -25.79 -2.59
C LEU A 75 -2.49 -26.81 -3.54
N GLN A 76 -3.24 -27.77 -3.00
CA GLN A 76 -3.99 -28.73 -3.81
C GLN A 76 -5.06 -28.05 -4.68
N ALA A 77 -5.80 -27.07 -4.14
CA ALA A 77 -6.78 -26.29 -4.91
C ALA A 77 -6.14 -25.43 -6.02
N LEU A 78 -4.86 -25.05 -5.85
CA LEU A 78 -4.07 -24.34 -6.84
C LEU A 78 -3.38 -25.29 -7.86
N GLY A 79 -3.66 -26.60 -7.77
CA GLY A 79 -3.14 -27.61 -8.69
C GLY A 79 -1.71 -28.09 -8.41
N VAL A 80 -1.19 -27.84 -7.19
CA VAL A 80 0.12 -28.35 -6.78
C VAL A 80 0.02 -29.84 -6.43
N ASP A 81 0.91 -30.66 -7.02
CA ASP A 81 1.04 -32.06 -6.68
C ASP A 81 1.75 -32.22 -5.33
N LEU A 82 0.99 -32.64 -4.32
CA LEU A 82 1.52 -32.83 -2.96
C LEU A 82 2.34 -34.12 -2.80
N SER A 83 2.33 -35.04 -3.78
CA SER A 83 3.10 -36.29 -3.70
C SER A 83 4.61 -36.06 -3.81
N GLN A 84 5.01 -34.95 -4.44
CA GLN A 84 6.39 -34.54 -4.64
C GLN A 84 6.83 -33.45 -3.64
N LEU A 85 5.96 -33.06 -2.70
CA LEU A 85 6.19 -31.92 -1.80
C LEU A 85 6.21 -32.35 -0.33
N GLU A 86 7.35 -32.12 0.31
CA GLU A 86 7.53 -32.38 1.74
C GLU A 86 7.35 -31.09 2.54
N LEU A 87 6.32 -31.04 3.39
CA LEU A 87 6.11 -29.91 4.29
C LEU A 87 6.88 -30.14 5.60
N THR A 88 7.80 -29.24 5.92
CA THR A 88 8.62 -29.27 7.13
C THR A 88 8.48 -27.97 7.91
N GLY A 89 9.05 -27.89 9.12
CA GLY A 89 8.98 -26.68 9.95
C GLY A 89 7.80 -26.68 10.92
N ARG A 90 7.14 -25.53 11.10
CA ARG A 90 6.04 -25.40 12.07
C ARG A 90 4.72 -25.90 11.50
N SER A 91 3.92 -26.57 12.32
CA SER A 91 2.57 -27.04 11.95
C SER A 91 1.54 -25.91 11.79
N GLN A 92 1.90 -24.70 12.21
CA GLN A 92 1.09 -23.50 12.14
C GLN A 92 1.99 -22.27 11.95
N VAL A 93 1.49 -21.31 11.18
CA VAL A 93 2.14 -20.03 10.91
C VAL A 93 1.25 -18.92 11.46
N GLN A 94 1.80 -18.08 12.34
CA GLN A 94 1.14 -16.85 12.76
C GLN A 94 1.40 -15.77 11.70
N VAL A 95 0.37 -15.40 10.96
CA VAL A 95 0.44 -14.34 9.96
C VAL A 95 -0.15 -13.08 10.53
N THR A 96 0.66 -12.04 10.62
CA THR A 96 0.23 -10.72 11.07
C THR A 96 0.25 -9.78 9.88
N SER A 97 -0.87 -9.12 9.62
CA SER A 97 -0.83 -7.97 8.70
C SER A 97 -0.12 -6.85 9.42
N LYS A 98 1.00 -6.39 8.85
CA LYS A 98 1.73 -5.25 9.36
C LYS A 98 0.72 -4.13 9.51
N GLU A 99 0.53 -3.63 10.71
CA GLU A 99 -0.11 -2.33 10.88
C GLU A 99 0.68 -1.39 9.97
N VAL A 100 0.02 -0.81 8.96
CA VAL A 100 0.43 0.53 8.56
C VAL A 100 0.46 1.27 9.89
N ASN A 101 1.64 1.70 10.32
CA ASN A 101 1.86 2.38 11.59
C ASN A 101 1.01 3.67 11.59
N GLN A 102 -0.28 3.52 11.80
CA GLN A 102 -1.09 4.45 12.53
C GLN A 102 -0.82 4.02 13.96
N GLU A 103 0.25 4.58 14.54
CA GLU A 103 0.40 4.55 15.99
C GLU A 103 -0.99 4.82 16.58
N PRO A 104 -1.47 4.05 17.57
CA PRO A 104 -2.61 4.45 18.36
C PRO A 104 -2.18 5.65 19.20
N GLN A 105 -2.00 6.81 18.55
CA GLN A 105 -2.01 8.09 19.22
C GLN A 105 -3.38 8.15 19.88
N GLN A 106 -3.33 8.14 21.21
CA GLN A 106 -4.45 8.39 22.10
C GLN A 106 -5.37 9.38 21.42
N GLN A 107 -6.61 8.96 21.17
CA GLN A 107 -7.65 9.81 20.59
C GLN A 107 -7.88 10.99 21.55
N ALA A 108 -7.04 12.01 21.43
CA ALA A 108 -7.45 13.36 21.74
C ALA A 108 -8.71 13.55 20.92
N VAL A 109 -9.80 13.91 21.59
CA VAL A 109 -11.12 14.08 20.98
C VAL A 109 -10.96 15.11 19.87
N THR A 110 -10.71 14.66 18.64
CA THR A 110 -10.49 15.54 17.49
C THR A 110 -11.77 16.31 17.27
N THR A 111 -11.75 17.58 17.65
CA THR A 111 -12.91 18.44 17.51
C THR A 111 -13.12 18.77 16.03
N GLN A 112 -14.31 19.25 15.70
CA GLN A 112 -14.56 19.75 14.34
C GLN A 112 -13.65 20.94 14.00
N GLN A 113 -13.22 21.71 15.00
CA GLN A 113 -12.29 22.83 14.81
C GLN A 113 -10.89 22.31 14.46
N ASP A 114 -10.40 21.27 15.14
CA ASP A 114 -9.10 20.65 14.84
C ASP A 114 -9.06 20.08 13.42
N GLN A 115 -10.15 19.41 13.02
CA GLN A 115 -10.31 18.90 11.65
C GLN A 115 -10.17 20.03 10.62
N GLN A 116 -10.91 21.14 10.82
CA GLN A 116 -10.88 22.28 9.90
C GLN A 116 -9.50 22.95 9.85
N GLN A 117 -8.86 23.11 11.01
CA GLN A 117 -7.53 23.71 11.09
C GLN A 117 -6.48 22.84 10.39
N ALA A 118 -6.53 21.52 10.58
CA ALA A 118 -5.61 20.59 9.93
C ALA A 118 -5.82 20.56 8.41
N GLU A 119 -7.08 20.52 7.94
CA GLU A 119 -7.40 20.58 6.51
C GLU A 119 -6.94 21.89 5.89
N GLN A 120 -7.14 23.04 6.54
CA GLN A 120 -6.64 24.34 6.07
C GLN A 120 -5.11 24.36 5.97
N LYS A 121 -4.42 23.82 6.97
CA LYS A 121 -2.96 23.74 6.99
C LYS A 121 -2.42 22.91 5.83
N VAL A 122 -3.02 21.74 5.56
CA VAL A 122 -2.64 20.89 4.41
C VAL A 122 -3.00 21.56 3.10
N GLN A 123 -4.18 22.18 2.99
CA GLN A 123 -4.62 22.88 1.79
C GLN A 123 -3.66 24.02 1.43
N GLN A 124 -3.17 24.78 2.42
CA GLN A 124 -2.21 25.85 2.18
C GLN A 124 -0.85 25.30 1.73
N ALA A 125 -0.33 24.28 2.41
CA ALA A 125 0.92 23.63 2.03
C ALA A 125 0.87 23.00 0.63
N LEU A 126 -0.24 22.34 0.29
CA LEU A 126 -0.43 21.73 -1.03
C LEU A 126 -0.59 22.81 -2.11
N THR A 127 -1.31 23.90 -1.83
CA THR A 127 -1.40 25.06 -2.74
C THR A 127 -0.02 25.63 -3.06
N ASP A 128 0.81 25.84 -2.04
CA ASP A 128 2.16 26.39 -2.21
C ASP A 128 3.07 25.43 -2.99
N TRP A 129 2.96 24.13 -2.70
CA TRP A 129 3.66 23.10 -3.46
C TRP A 129 3.23 23.03 -4.92
N VAL A 130 1.93 23.13 -5.22
CA VAL A 130 1.41 23.15 -6.60
C VAL A 130 1.95 24.36 -7.35
N ARG A 131 1.92 25.56 -6.75
CA ARG A 131 2.46 26.78 -7.36
C ARG A 131 3.95 26.67 -7.65
N SER A 132 4.72 26.10 -6.72
CA SER A 132 6.17 25.91 -6.90
C SER A 132 6.50 24.83 -7.92
N SER A 133 5.72 23.74 -7.96
CA SER A 133 5.98 22.60 -8.85
C SER A 133 5.47 22.86 -10.27
N TYR A 134 4.44 23.70 -10.40
CA TYR A 134 3.75 23.98 -11.66
C TYR A 134 3.59 25.49 -11.86
N PRO A 135 4.67 26.20 -12.22
CA PRO A 135 4.66 27.67 -12.37
C PRO A 135 3.70 28.18 -13.45
N ASN A 136 3.28 27.32 -14.38
CA ASN A 136 2.30 27.65 -15.43
C ASN A 136 0.83 27.35 -15.04
N SER A 137 0.57 26.91 -13.80
CA SER A 137 -0.80 26.67 -13.34
C SER A 137 -1.54 28.02 -13.17
N LYS A 138 -2.52 28.28 -14.05
CA LYS A 138 -3.46 29.40 -13.93
C LYS A 138 -4.28 29.29 -12.63
N GLN A 139 -5.05 30.33 -12.29
CA GLN A 139 -5.95 30.35 -11.12
C GLN A 139 -6.66 29.01 -10.93
N PHE A 140 -6.44 28.38 -9.79
CA PHE A 140 -7.06 27.11 -9.41
C PHE A 140 -7.67 27.24 -8.03
N SER A 141 -8.73 26.47 -7.77
CA SER A 141 -9.20 26.19 -6.42
C SER A 141 -8.82 24.78 -6.03
N LEU A 142 -8.38 24.63 -4.78
CA LEU A 142 -7.97 23.36 -4.21
C LEU A 142 -8.82 23.13 -2.97
N SER A 143 -9.52 22.01 -2.90
CA SER A 143 -10.11 21.50 -1.66
C SER A 143 -9.35 20.28 -1.18
N VAL A 144 -9.19 20.15 0.13
CA VAL A 144 -8.52 19.01 0.76
C VAL A 144 -9.43 18.43 1.84
N ARG A 145 -9.49 17.10 1.90
CA ARG A 145 -10.09 16.33 2.98
C ARG A 145 -9.01 15.46 3.62
N LEU A 146 -8.84 15.63 4.93
CA LEU A 146 -7.88 14.88 5.72
C LEU A 146 -8.63 13.79 6.51
N PRO A 147 -8.22 12.52 6.50
CA PRO A 147 -8.82 11.53 7.39
C PRO A 147 -8.60 11.92 8.86
N ARG A 148 -9.63 11.74 9.70
CA ARG A 148 -9.63 12.14 11.12
C ARG A 148 -8.45 11.57 11.91
N ASP A 149 -8.02 10.36 11.56
CA ASP A 149 -6.93 9.63 12.21
C ASP A 149 -5.58 10.36 12.10
N HIS A 150 -5.44 11.31 11.18
CA HIS A 150 -4.20 12.03 10.91
C HIS A 150 -4.23 13.51 11.33
N VAL A 151 -5.32 13.98 11.96
CA VAL A 151 -5.47 15.39 12.32
C VAL A 151 -4.40 15.86 13.28
N GLN A 152 -4.18 15.14 14.38
CA GLN A 152 -3.18 15.51 15.38
C GLN A 152 -1.77 15.51 14.77
N GLN A 153 -1.42 14.44 14.06
CA GLN A 153 -0.15 14.33 13.35
C GLN A 153 0.12 15.51 12.40
N VAL A 154 -0.90 16.00 11.69
CA VAL A 154 -0.79 17.19 10.84
C VAL A 154 -0.67 18.48 11.65
N LEU A 155 -1.40 18.62 12.76
CA LEU A 155 -1.34 19.80 13.62
C LEU A 155 0.02 19.93 14.31
N ASP A 156 0.58 18.82 14.78
CA ASP A 156 1.84 18.76 15.52
C ASP A 156 3.07 19.04 14.63
N ASN A 157 3.00 18.71 13.35
CA ASN A 157 4.14 18.83 12.43
C ASN A 157 4.11 20.13 11.63
N ARG A 158 5.28 20.73 11.36
CA ARG A 158 5.33 21.96 10.56
C ARG A 158 5.04 21.71 9.07
N ALA A 159 4.35 22.66 8.43
CA ALA A 159 3.92 22.53 7.04
C ALA A 159 5.08 22.43 6.02
N ASP A 160 6.25 22.99 6.33
CA ASP A 160 7.46 22.90 5.49
C ASP A 160 8.11 21.52 5.49
N MET A 161 7.69 20.61 6.38
CA MET A 161 8.09 19.21 6.39
C MET A 161 7.20 18.33 5.51
N PHE A 162 6.09 18.87 4.99
CA PHE A 162 5.19 18.11 4.14
C PHE A 162 5.76 17.95 2.73
N ARG A 163 5.67 16.75 2.17
CA ARG A 163 6.09 16.43 0.80
C ARG A 163 4.93 15.74 0.11
N PHE A 164 4.52 16.27 -1.03
CA PHE A 164 3.38 15.76 -1.77
C PHE A 164 3.83 14.94 -2.98
N ALA A 165 3.07 13.89 -3.30
CA ALA A 165 3.31 13.03 -4.45
C ALA A 165 1.99 12.48 -5.01
N GLY A 166 1.97 12.19 -6.31
CA GLY A 166 0.83 11.55 -6.97
C GLY A 166 -0.35 12.48 -7.28
N LEU A 167 -0.15 13.80 -7.28
CA LEU A 167 -1.15 14.74 -7.81
C LEU A 167 -1.14 14.73 -9.34
N ASP A 168 -2.29 14.47 -9.95
CA ASP A 168 -2.55 14.64 -11.37
C ASP A 168 -3.35 15.94 -11.62
N GLN A 169 -2.71 16.95 -12.21
CA GLN A 169 -3.35 18.24 -12.51
C GLN A 169 -4.37 18.19 -13.66
N LEU A 170 -4.39 17.12 -14.46
CA LEU A 170 -5.36 16.97 -15.54
C LEU A 170 -6.71 16.50 -14.99
N VAL A 171 -6.71 15.89 -13.81
CA VAL A 171 -7.88 15.35 -13.13
C VAL A 171 -8.50 16.42 -12.24
N GLU A 172 -9.66 16.94 -12.66
CA GLU A 172 -10.42 17.93 -11.88
C GLU A 172 -11.40 17.29 -10.87
N THR A 173 -11.42 15.96 -10.80
CA THR A 173 -12.20 15.18 -9.84
C THR A 173 -11.42 14.98 -8.54
N GLU A 174 -12.11 14.43 -7.53
CA GLU A 174 -11.43 14.00 -6.31
C GLU A 174 -10.38 12.93 -6.63
N GLN A 175 -9.19 13.11 -6.07
CA GLN A 175 -8.07 12.20 -6.24
C GLN A 175 -7.33 12.03 -4.91
N ALA A 176 -6.77 10.85 -4.69
CA ALA A 176 -5.94 10.57 -3.54
C ALA A 176 -4.51 11.03 -3.81
N VAL A 177 -3.98 11.88 -2.95
CA VAL A 177 -2.60 12.38 -3.01
C VAL A 177 -1.84 11.86 -1.81
N GLY A 178 -0.62 11.38 -2.06
CA GLY A 178 0.30 10.98 -1.00
C GLY A 178 0.94 12.21 -0.38
N MET A 179 0.89 12.31 0.95
CA MET A 179 1.62 13.31 1.72
C MET A 179 2.56 12.59 2.67
N LYS A 180 3.87 12.79 2.48
CA LYS A 180 4.88 12.36 3.43
C LYS A 180 5.15 13.50 4.41
N LEU A 181 5.19 13.18 5.69
CA LEU A 181 5.68 14.06 6.75
C LEU A 181 6.80 13.35 7.49
N ILE A 182 7.76 14.12 7.95
CA ILE A 182 8.80 13.63 8.83
C ILE A 182 8.46 14.16 10.22
N ASP A 183 8.30 13.26 11.19
CA ASP A 183 8.01 13.64 12.57
C ASP A 183 9.24 14.26 13.27
N ALA A 184 9.07 14.67 14.53
CA ALA A 184 10.15 15.28 15.32
C ALA A 184 11.31 14.30 15.59
N GLN A 185 11.07 13.00 15.47
CA GLN A 185 12.01 11.90 15.66
C GLN A 185 12.75 11.54 14.37
N GLY A 186 12.36 12.10 13.24
CA GLY A 186 12.95 11.85 11.93
C GLY A 186 12.32 10.66 11.18
N GLU A 187 11.24 10.08 11.68
CA GLU A 187 10.52 9.00 11.00
C GLU A 187 9.58 9.57 9.93
N SER A 188 9.60 8.94 8.74
CA SER A 188 8.76 9.35 7.62
C SER A 188 7.42 8.62 7.65
N HIS A 189 6.35 9.36 7.84
CA HIS A 189 4.98 8.87 7.79
C HIS A 189 4.30 9.25 6.48
N GLU A 190 3.58 8.32 5.87
CA GLU A 190 2.85 8.56 4.62
C GLU A 190 1.34 8.57 4.88
N ILE A 191 0.72 9.71 4.58
CA ILE A 191 -0.73 9.94 4.71
C ILE A 191 -1.34 10.02 3.32
N ARG A 192 -2.53 9.44 3.16
CA ARG A 192 -3.37 9.67 1.98
C ARG A 192 -4.39 10.76 2.27
N ILE A 193 -4.29 11.86 1.55
CA ILE A 193 -5.29 12.94 1.57
C ILE A 193 -6.15 12.87 0.32
N ILE A 194 -7.41 13.31 0.42
CA ILE A 194 -8.27 13.48 -0.75
C ILE A 194 -8.19 14.94 -1.15
N CYS A 195 -7.85 15.23 -2.40
CA CYS A 195 -7.90 16.58 -2.92
C CYS A 195 -8.68 16.68 -4.21
N GLN A 196 -9.22 17.87 -4.47
CA GLN A 196 -9.80 18.21 -5.76
C GLN A 196 -9.20 19.53 -6.24
N LEU A 197 -8.56 19.50 -7.42
CA LEU A 197 -8.01 20.67 -8.07
C LEU A 197 -8.95 21.09 -9.20
N LYS A 198 -9.60 22.26 -9.08
CA LYS A 198 -10.45 22.81 -10.14
C LYS A 198 -9.77 24.02 -10.76
N ARG A 199 -9.71 24.07 -12.10
CA ARG A 199 -9.25 25.27 -12.81
C ARG A 199 -10.35 26.31 -12.81
N ILE A 200 -10.01 27.54 -12.44
CA ILE A 200 -10.93 28.67 -12.51
C ILE A 200 -10.79 29.28 -13.92
N PRO A 201 -11.85 29.30 -14.75
CA PRO A 201 -11.77 29.92 -16.06
C PRO A 201 -11.67 31.45 -15.92
N GLU A 202 -10.71 32.05 -16.64
CA GLU A 202 -10.65 33.50 -16.81
C GLU A 202 -11.83 33.93 -17.70
N ILE A 203 -12.90 34.46 -17.10
CA ILE A 203 -13.96 35.11 -17.88
C ILE A 203 -13.42 36.47 -18.33
N LEU A 204 -13.07 36.58 -19.61
CA LEU A 204 -12.84 37.87 -20.25
C LEU A 204 -14.17 38.63 -20.31
N ALA A 205 -14.44 39.48 -19.34
CA ALA A 205 -15.56 40.41 -19.40
C ALA A 205 -15.22 41.52 -20.43
N ALA A 206 -15.83 41.46 -21.61
CA ALA A 206 -15.75 42.55 -22.57
C ALA A 206 -16.45 43.78 -21.97
N LYS A 207 -15.67 44.81 -21.64
CA LYS A 207 -16.17 46.10 -21.16
C LYS A 207 -16.70 46.90 -22.35
N TYR A 208 -17.85 46.50 -22.92
CA TYR A 208 -18.55 47.33 -23.90
C TYR A 208 -19.27 48.46 -23.17
N THR A 209 -18.65 49.64 -23.11
CA THR A 209 -19.38 50.89 -22.94
C THR A 209 -20.17 51.15 -24.22
N LEU A 210 -21.46 50.81 -24.20
CA LEU A 210 -22.43 51.28 -25.18
C LEU A 210 -22.61 52.79 -25.00
N ASN A 211 -21.77 53.59 -25.64
CA ASN A 211 -22.16 54.95 -26.01
C ASN A 211 -22.92 54.86 -27.34
N LYS A 212 -24.22 55.15 -27.30
CA LYS A 212 -24.98 55.65 -28.47
C LYS A 212 -25.77 56.87 -27.99
N VAL A 213 -25.24 58.06 -28.27
CA VAL A 213 -25.68 59.04 -29.31
C VAL A 213 -27.17 59.35 -29.21
#